data_AF-A0A1F9RB43-F1
#
_entry.id   AF-A0A1F9RB43-F1
#
_cell.length_a   1.000
_cell.length_b   1.000
_cell.length_c   1.000
_cell.angle_alpha   90.00
_cell.angle_beta   90.00
_cell.angle_gamma   90.00
#
_symmetry.space_group_name_H-M   'P 1'
#
loop_
_entity.id
_entity.type
_entity.pdbx_description
1 polymer ?
#
loop_
_entity_poly.entity_id
_entity_poly.type
_entity_poly.pdbx_seq_one_letter_code
_entity_poly.pdbx_strand_id
1 'polypeptide(L)'
;MKKLLTLFAAIAFFTAAARAQEAVEPSPSAQAAELSSRMQEDVSRLLEQLVGRGRARSFVAVEGEIVLKSKLESGAPSEDTLTLPGYAAVNILEKTGEYLKQKREESQRTSEFKVKKLSVSLVFDRTVPEARVNAIKLMISDVLRLSEARGDSIITARAEMQPWWRSALESPEVRPVLLMSAFGLVALMALLVIGYMLASRLMSGFVDYARLNAPAQAIGGGAGGYGGAGGEEGGEMGDIIDVEARAAAGGALLEAGSAFEFLEKLPPAEAAELLAEAPEEDAAIIIANLADRKPHISSKILLALPPSKKQAVSARMLGLKQAEPEKIYEIESDLRSRLEKSLRGAEKLGRLLSLVDESARAEIMETLAHADPKGSEEMRRKMVTFDDICRLDDKNLRPLVVTLPYVDWAAALAGAGETAVGNVTKLLPEDVRLIVKDLLVNRPEEEKIIGARAKIISAAIEMNAKGRIVIKEGV
;
A
#
# COMPACT_ATOMS: atom_id res chain seq x y z
N MET A 1 12.32 -48.32 41.73
CA MET A 1 12.60 -47.43 42.89
C MET A 1 14.05 -47.64 43.32
N LYS A 2 14.79 -46.56 43.62
CA LYS A 2 16.18 -46.53 44.16
C LYS A 2 17.22 -47.02 43.14
N LYS A 3 17.67 -46.22 42.17
CA LYS A 3 18.77 -45.24 42.35
C LYS A 3 18.55 -43.97 41.51
N LEU A 4 17.40 -43.35 41.73
CA LEU A 4 17.06 -42.00 41.26
C LEU A 4 17.46 -40.91 42.29
N LEU A 5 18.55 -41.08 43.07
CA LEU A 5 18.79 -40.18 44.21
C LEU A 5 20.27 -39.88 44.57
N THR A 6 21.25 -40.19 43.72
CA THR A 6 22.68 -39.94 44.02
C THR A 6 23.42 -39.19 42.93
N LEU A 7 22.73 -38.37 42.14
CA LEU A 7 23.36 -37.39 41.25
C LEU A 7 22.79 -35.97 41.43
N PHE A 8 22.25 -35.70 42.62
CA PHE A 8 21.79 -34.38 43.06
C PHE A 8 22.64 -33.81 44.20
N ALA A 9 23.84 -34.35 44.41
CA ALA A 9 24.77 -33.92 45.45
C ALA A 9 26.21 -33.90 44.92
N ALA A 10 26.43 -33.16 43.83
CA ALA A 10 27.70 -32.48 43.57
C ALA A 10 27.41 -30.98 43.58
N ILE A 11 26.90 -30.54 44.73
CA ILE A 11 26.77 -29.15 45.13
C ILE A 11 28.18 -28.64 45.43
N ALA A 12 28.44 -27.41 44.98
CA ALA A 12 29.40 -26.47 45.54
C ALA A 12 30.87 -26.92 45.56
N PHE A 13 31.57 -26.69 44.46
CA PHE A 13 32.94 -26.19 44.50
C PHE A 13 33.27 -25.52 43.16
N PHE A 14 32.77 -24.31 42.96
CA PHE A 14 33.48 -23.30 42.17
C PHE A 14 33.13 -21.92 42.71
N THR A 15 33.53 -21.72 43.97
CA THR A 15 33.68 -20.41 44.57
C THR A 15 34.77 -19.64 43.84
N ALA A 16 34.41 -18.44 43.41
CA ALA A 16 35.27 -17.26 43.37
C ALA A 16 36.68 -17.43 42.77
N ALA A 17 36.76 -17.24 41.46
CA ALA A 17 37.87 -16.49 40.90
C ALA A 17 37.29 -15.20 40.30
N ALA A 18 37.06 -14.23 41.18
CA ALA A 18 37.05 -12.83 40.79
C ALA A 18 38.43 -12.51 40.20
N ARG A 19 38.57 -12.73 38.90
CA ARG A 19 39.70 -12.21 38.16
C ARG A 19 39.25 -10.84 37.68
N ALA A 20 39.84 -9.82 38.28
CA ALA A 20 39.83 -8.46 37.80
C ALA A 20 40.07 -8.49 36.29
N GLN A 21 39.00 -8.26 35.52
CA GLN A 21 39.14 -7.96 34.11
C GLN A 21 39.30 -6.44 34.06
N GLU A 22 40.57 -6.03 34.07
CA GLU A 22 41.01 -4.74 33.55
C GLU A 22 40.14 -4.36 32.35
N ALA A 23 39.70 -3.10 32.30
CA ALA A 23 39.07 -2.53 31.14
C ALA A 23 40.05 -2.60 29.97
N VAL A 24 39.97 -3.67 29.18
CA VAL A 24 40.73 -3.82 27.95
C VAL A 24 40.21 -2.75 27.01
N GLU A 25 41.05 -1.77 26.68
CA GLU A 25 40.74 -0.77 25.68
C GLU A 25 40.25 -1.45 24.40
N PRO A 26 39.13 -0.99 23.81
CA PRO A 26 38.56 -1.64 22.64
C PRO A 26 39.56 -1.59 21.48
N SER A 27 40.07 -2.76 21.09
CA SER A 27 41.00 -2.90 19.98
C SER A 27 40.39 -2.32 18.69
N PRO A 28 41.21 -1.78 17.77
CA PRO A 28 40.72 -1.15 16.54
C PRO A 28 39.84 -2.08 15.69
N SER A 29 40.10 -3.40 15.75
CA SER A 29 39.27 -4.40 15.07
C SER A 29 37.89 -4.59 15.69
N ALA A 30 37.76 -4.47 17.01
CA ALA A 30 36.48 -4.60 17.71
C ALA A 30 35.56 -3.41 17.41
N GLN A 31 36.10 -2.18 17.40
CA GLN A 31 35.34 -0.97 17.03
C GLN A 31 34.95 -0.97 15.55
N ALA A 32 35.82 -1.46 14.67
CA ALA A 32 35.53 -1.63 13.25
C ALA A 32 34.37 -2.63 13.02
N ALA A 33 34.38 -3.75 13.74
CA ALA A 33 33.34 -4.78 13.66
C ALA A 33 31.99 -4.31 14.23
N GLU A 34 32.01 -3.54 15.32
CA GLU A 34 30.79 -2.95 15.87
C GLU A 34 30.19 -1.90 14.93
N LEU A 35 31.03 -1.03 14.36
CA LEU A 35 30.60 -0.02 13.40
C LEU A 35 30.07 -0.67 12.11
N SER A 36 30.72 -1.72 11.61
CA SER A 36 30.23 -2.44 10.43
C SER A 36 28.88 -3.11 10.69
N SER A 37 28.66 -3.68 11.88
CA SER A 37 27.39 -4.32 12.23
C SER A 37 26.25 -3.29 12.30
N ARG A 38 26.48 -2.13 12.91
CA ARG A 38 25.49 -1.05 12.99
C ARG A 38 25.16 -0.49 11.60
N MET A 39 26.19 -0.20 10.80
CA MET A 39 26.00 0.28 9.42
C MET A 39 25.30 -0.77 8.55
N GLN A 40 25.58 -2.06 8.75
CA GLN A 40 24.88 -3.14 8.04
C GLN A 40 23.40 -3.21 8.41
N GLU A 41 23.04 -2.99 9.67
CA GLU A 41 21.63 -2.94 10.12
C GLU A 41 20.89 -1.71 9.56
N ASP A 42 21.53 -0.55 9.51
CA ASP A 42 20.93 0.65 8.95
C ASP A 42 20.72 0.53 7.43
N VAL A 43 21.72 0.00 6.72
CA VAL A 43 21.63 -0.26 5.27
C VAL A 43 20.59 -1.33 4.97
N SER A 44 20.48 -2.39 5.78
CA SER A 44 19.47 -3.43 5.58
C SER A 44 18.06 -2.89 5.77
N ARG A 45 17.82 -2.05 6.79
CA ARG A 45 16.52 -1.38 7.00
C ARG A 45 16.15 -0.47 5.82
N LEU A 46 17.11 0.29 5.29
CA LEU A 46 16.88 1.13 4.11
C LEU A 46 16.57 0.29 2.86
N LEU A 47 17.29 -0.81 2.65
CA LEU A 47 17.01 -1.74 1.56
C LEU A 47 15.64 -2.41 1.69
N GLU A 48 15.21 -2.76 2.91
CA GLU A 48 13.88 -3.28 3.16
C GLU A 48 12.78 -2.26 2.85
N GLN A 49 12.99 -0.99 3.17
CA GLN A 49 12.04 0.08 2.84
C GLN A 49 11.95 0.32 1.32
N LEU A 50 13.08 0.25 0.61
CA LEU A 50 13.15 0.58 -0.82
C LEU A 50 12.77 -0.60 -1.73
N VAL A 51 13.15 -1.83 -1.34
CA VAL A 51 12.98 -3.04 -2.17
C VAL A 51 11.97 -4.00 -1.56
N GLY A 52 11.61 -3.88 -0.28
CA GLY A 52 10.72 -4.83 0.41
C GLY A 52 11.47 -6.00 1.03
N ARG A 53 10.91 -6.58 2.09
CA ARG A 53 11.52 -7.64 2.89
C ARG A 53 11.96 -8.84 2.04
N GLY A 54 13.20 -9.28 2.24
CA GLY A 54 13.75 -10.48 1.62
C GLY A 54 14.17 -10.39 0.15
N ARG A 55 14.08 -9.21 -0.48
CA ARG A 55 14.43 -9.00 -1.91
C ARG A 55 15.81 -8.37 -2.15
N ALA A 56 16.52 -8.00 -1.08
CA ALA A 56 17.89 -7.51 -1.12
C ALA A 56 18.63 -7.88 0.17
N ARG A 57 19.95 -8.10 0.08
CA ARG A 57 20.85 -8.29 1.23
C ARG A 57 22.07 -7.39 1.09
N SER A 58 22.53 -6.83 2.20
CA SER A 58 23.74 -6.02 2.27
C SER A 58 24.76 -6.64 3.21
N PHE A 59 26.02 -6.59 2.78
CA PHE A 59 27.18 -6.89 3.62
C PHE A 59 28.07 -5.65 3.61
N VAL A 60 28.39 -5.14 4.80
CA VAL A 60 29.23 -3.95 4.96
C VAL A 60 30.47 -4.36 5.74
N ALA A 61 31.65 -4.15 5.17
CA ALA A 61 32.93 -4.36 5.84
C ALA A 61 33.66 -3.02 5.99
N VAL A 62 34.04 -2.71 7.23
CA VAL A 62 34.69 -1.45 7.59
C VAL A 62 36.09 -1.76 8.10
N GLU A 63 37.10 -1.12 7.51
CA GLU A 63 38.50 -1.21 7.94
C GLU A 63 38.97 0.19 8.38
N GLY A 64 39.47 0.32 9.61
CA GLY A 64 39.86 1.61 10.19
C GLY A 64 40.99 1.48 11.19
N GLU A 65 41.64 2.61 11.49
CA GLU A 65 42.75 2.72 12.44
C GLU A 65 42.45 3.83 13.46
N ILE A 66 42.90 3.63 14.69
CA ILE A 66 42.77 4.62 15.77
C ILE A 66 43.92 5.60 15.65
N VAL A 67 43.63 6.89 15.43
CA VAL A 67 44.66 7.94 15.41
C VAL A 67 44.51 8.81 16.66
N LEU A 68 45.56 8.85 17.48
CA LEU A 68 45.64 9.71 18.65
C LEU A 68 45.99 11.14 18.20
N LYS A 69 45.10 12.12 18.40
CA LYS A 69 45.42 13.54 18.22
C LYS A 69 45.91 14.13 19.54
N SER A 70 47.17 14.56 19.61
CA SER A 70 47.63 15.52 20.61
C SER A 70 47.36 16.93 20.10
N LYS A 71 46.43 17.66 20.73
CA LYS A 71 46.08 19.02 20.34
C LYS A 71 47.06 20.01 20.99
N LEU A 72 48.18 20.30 20.32
CA LEU A 72 48.94 21.54 20.54
C LEU A 72 48.33 22.62 19.63
N GLU A 73 47.33 23.34 20.13
CA GLU A 73 46.98 24.71 19.71
C GLU A 73 45.67 25.15 20.39
N SER A 74 45.83 25.94 21.44
CA SER A 74 44.86 26.95 21.86
C SER A 74 45.63 27.98 22.68
N GLY A 75 45.74 29.20 22.15
CA GLY A 75 46.42 30.32 22.80
C GLY A 75 45.91 30.59 24.21
N ALA A 76 46.81 31.08 25.06
CA ALA A 76 46.49 31.45 26.44
C ALA A 76 45.41 32.55 26.47
N PRO A 77 44.38 32.45 27.34
CA PRO A 77 43.51 33.58 27.61
C PRO A 77 44.26 34.62 28.46
N SER A 78 43.99 35.90 28.20
CA SER A 78 44.54 37.03 28.97
C SER A 78 44.07 36.98 30.42
N GLU A 79 45.03 36.99 31.35
CA GLU A 79 44.79 37.14 32.79
C GLU A 79 44.41 38.59 33.12
N ASP A 80 43.11 38.92 33.09
CA ASP A 80 42.64 40.15 33.73
C ASP A 80 42.52 39.92 35.24
N THR A 81 43.56 40.35 35.96
CA THR A 81 43.64 40.34 37.42
C THR A 81 42.90 41.56 37.98
N LEU A 82 41.61 41.43 38.27
CA LEU A 82 40.92 42.36 39.16
C LEU A 82 41.25 42.01 40.61
N THR A 83 42.11 42.80 41.27
CA THR A 83 42.36 42.69 42.70
C THR A 83 41.72 43.86 43.45
N LEU A 84 40.95 43.56 44.50
CA LEU A 84 40.53 44.54 45.50
C LEU A 84 41.59 44.57 46.62
N PRO A 85 42.02 45.75 47.10
CA PRO A 85 43.06 45.84 48.11
C PRO A 85 42.54 45.40 49.47
N GLY A 86 43.19 44.39 50.09
CA GLY A 86 43.01 44.07 51.51
C GLY A 86 42.77 42.60 51.90
N TYR A 87 42.68 41.65 50.96
CA TYR A 87 42.58 40.23 51.29
C TYR A 87 43.80 39.44 50.80
N ALA A 88 44.38 38.63 51.69
CA ALA A 88 45.40 37.66 51.34
C ALA A 88 44.78 36.59 50.43
N ALA A 89 45.34 36.42 49.23
CA ALA A 89 44.93 35.39 48.29
C ALA A 89 45.20 34.01 48.89
N VAL A 90 44.15 33.37 49.41
CA VAL A 90 44.20 31.95 49.76
C VAL A 90 44.10 31.16 48.46
N ASN A 91 45.08 30.28 48.25
CA ASN A 91 45.34 29.53 47.03
C ASN A 91 44.32 28.37 46.83
N ILE A 92 43.02 28.69 46.75
CA ILE A 92 41.94 27.70 46.61
C ILE A 92 41.77 27.28 45.13
N LEU A 93 42.35 28.05 44.20
CA LEU A 93 42.25 27.84 42.75
C LEU A 93 43.27 26.84 42.19
N GLU A 94 44.38 26.54 42.88
CA GLU A 94 45.33 25.53 42.41
C GLU A 94 44.70 24.13 42.43
N LYS A 95 44.06 23.75 43.55
CA LYS A 95 43.49 22.40 43.69
C LYS A 95 42.23 22.15 42.85
N THR A 96 41.42 23.18 42.63
CA THR A 96 40.24 23.09 41.74
C THR A 96 40.61 23.22 40.26
N GLY A 97 41.64 24.02 39.95
CA GLY A 97 42.21 24.14 38.60
C GLY A 97 42.89 22.86 38.14
N GLU A 98 43.65 22.19 39.01
CA GLU A 98 44.24 20.87 38.74
C GLU A 98 43.17 19.80 38.58
N TYR A 99 42.11 19.78 39.40
CA TYR A 99 41.01 18.82 39.25
C TYR A 99 40.26 19.00 37.92
N LEU A 100 40.07 20.24 37.46
CA LEU A 100 39.46 20.53 36.16
C LEU A 100 40.41 20.29 34.98
N LYS A 101 41.73 20.52 35.14
CA LYS A 101 42.75 20.15 34.15
C LYS A 101 42.87 18.64 34.00
N GLN A 102 42.92 17.89 35.10
CA GLN A 102 43.00 16.42 35.09
C GLN A 102 41.76 15.81 34.44
N LYS A 103 40.56 16.29 34.79
CA LYS A 103 39.31 15.82 34.17
C LYS A 103 39.23 16.17 32.67
N ARG A 104 39.86 17.28 32.25
CA ARG A 104 39.92 17.71 30.85
C ARG A 104 41.02 16.99 30.07
N GLU A 105 42.16 16.67 30.67
CA GLU A 105 43.23 15.84 30.10
C GLU A 105 42.78 14.38 29.94
N GLU A 106 42.02 13.84 30.90
CA GLU A 106 41.35 12.54 30.77
C GLU A 106 40.29 12.56 29.65
N SER A 107 39.57 13.67 29.48
CA SER A 107 38.55 13.81 28.42
C SER A 107 39.12 14.15 27.04
N GLN A 108 40.40 14.48 26.91
CA GLN A 108 41.06 14.83 25.64
C GLN A 108 41.78 13.65 24.97
N ARG A 109 41.89 12.51 25.65
CA ARG A 109 42.32 11.23 25.04
C ARG A 109 41.14 10.49 24.41
N THR A 110 40.30 11.17 23.66
CA THR A 110 39.30 10.48 22.83
C THR A 110 40.00 9.97 21.58
N SER A 111 40.31 8.67 21.56
CA SER A 111 40.66 7.94 20.35
C SER A 111 39.54 8.13 19.31
N GLU A 112 39.78 8.90 18.25
CA GLU A 112 38.82 9.03 17.15
C GLU A 112 39.12 7.93 16.12
N PHE A 113 38.20 6.97 15.98
CA PHE A 113 38.33 5.87 15.02
C PHE A 113 38.15 6.41 13.60
N LYS A 114 39.20 6.39 12.78
CA LYS A 114 39.17 6.89 11.40
C LYS A 114 39.02 5.73 10.43
N VAL A 115 37.89 5.69 9.73
CA VAL A 115 37.63 4.71 8.65
C VAL A 115 38.60 4.96 7.50
N LYS A 116 39.41 3.96 7.17
CA LYS A 116 40.36 4.00 6.04
C LYS A 116 39.75 3.48 4.76
N LYS A 117 38.96 2.40 4.86
CA LYS A 117 38.35 1.75 3.70
C LYS A 117 36.99 1.19 4.07
N LEU A 118 36.01 1.42 3.21
CA LEU A 118 34.65 0.93 3.36
C LEU A 118 34.25 0.13 2.12
N SER A 119 33.93 -1.15 2.32
CA SER A 119 33.49 -2.05 1.25
C SER A 119 32.03 -2.43 1.46
N VAL A 120 31.16 -2.12 0.49
CA VAL A 120 29.73 -2.45 0.54
C VAL A 120 29.40 -3.43 -0.56
N SER A 121 28.95 -4.63 -0.18
CA SER A 121 28.43 -5.62 -1.13
C SER A 121 26.92 -5.68 -1.05
N LEU A 122 26.25 -5.32 -2.14
CA LEU A 122 24.79 -5.31 -2.26
C LEU A 122 24.34 -6.45 -3.19
N VAL A 123 23.55 -7.37 -2.66
CA VAL A 123 23.00 -8.49 -3.41
C VAL A 123 21.51 -8.27 -3.63
N PHE A 124 21.09 -8.21 -4.88
CA PHE A 124 19.69 -7.99 -5.27
C PHE A 124 19.07 -9.23 -5.92
N ASP A 125 17.78 -9.45 -5.69
CA ASP A 125 17.04 -10.49 -6.39
C ASP A 125 16.87 -10.17 -7.89
N ARG A 126 16.79 -11.20 -8.75
CA ARG A 126 16.61 -11.04 -10.20
C ARG A 126 15.30 -10.34 -10.60
N THR A 127 14.30 -10.35 -9.73
CA THR A 127 13.00 -9.68 -9.94
C THR A 127 13.07 -8.16 -9.85
N VAL A 128 14.19 -7.59 -9.35
CA VAL A 128 14.35 -6.13 -9.22
C VAL A 128 14.89 -5.53 -10.52
N PRO A 129 14.19 -4.54 -11.13
CA PRO A 129 14.64 -3.92 -12.38
C PRO A 129 16.00 -3.22 -12.25
N GLU A 130 16.85 -3.30 -13.29
CA GLU A 130 18.22 -2.78 -13.27
C GLU A 130 18.30 -1.27 -12.98
N ALA A 131 17.36 -0.50 -13.52
CA ALA A 131 17.26 0.93 -13.27
C ALA A 131 17.07 1.26 -11.77
N ARG A 132 16.30 0.42 -11.06
CA ARG A 132 16.06 0.57 -9.62
C ARG A 132 17.31 0.20 -8.82
N VAL A 133 18.02 -0.86 -9.21
CA VAL A 133 19.29 -1.27 -8.59
C VAL A 133 20.34 -0.14 -8.71
N ASN A 134 20.44 0.49 -9.87
CA ASN A 134 21.36 1.60 -10.09
C ASN A 134 20.99 2.85 -9.28
N ALA A 135 19.70 3.19 -9.17
CA ALA A 135 19.24 4.28 -8.33
C ALA A 135 19.56 4.01 -6.84
N ILE A 136 19.33 2.79 -6.37
CA ILE A 136 19.64 2.39 -4.98
C ILE A 136 21.16 2.44 -4.72
N LYS A 137 21.98 2.02 -5.69
CA LYS A 137 23.44 2.12 -5.59
C LYS A 137 23.90 3.57 -5.39
N LEU A 138 23.31 4.52 -6.13
CA LEU A 138 23.62 5.94 -6.00
C LEU A 138 23.16 6.51 -4.65
N MET A 139 21.95 6.16 -4.20
CA MET A 139 21.42 6.60 -2.90
C MET A 139 22.28 6.09 -1.73
N ILE A 140 22.69 4.82 -1.75
CA ILE A 140 23.54 4.24 -0.70
C ILE A 140 24.94 4.86 -0.73
N SER A 141 25.48 5.14 -1.93
CA SER A 141 26.75 5.85 -2.08
C SER A 141 26.73 7.24 -1.45
N ASP A 142 25.62 7.98 -1.63
CA ASP A 142 25.45 9.34 -1.11
C ASP A 142 25.23 9.33 0.41
N VAL A 143 24.36 8.45 0.91
CA VAL A 143 24.10 8.28 2.35
C VAL A 143 25.35 7.89 3.13
N LEU A 144 26.17 6.99 2.56
CA LEU A 144 27.42 6.55 3.18
C LEU A 144 28.61 7.49 2.89
N ARG A 145 28.41 8.57 2.12
CA ARG A 145 29.45 9.52 1.69
C ARG A 145 30.72 8.83 1.16
N LEU A 146 30.53 7.78 0.38
CA LEU A 146 31.64 6.99 -0.15
C LEU A 146 32.48 7.86 -1.08
N SER A 147 33.79 7.74 -0.96
CA SER A 147 34.70 8.49 -1.83
C SER A 147 35.66 7.54 -2.52
N GLU A 148 35.67 7.59 -3.85
CA GLU A 148 36.57 6.79 -4.70
C GLU A 148 38.05 7.09 -4.39
N ALA A 149 38.35 8.32 -3.94
CA ALA A 149 39.68 8.75 -3.48
C ALA A 149 40.19 8.05 -2.20
N ARG A 150 39.30 7.41 -1.41
CA ARG A 150 39.64 6.60 -0.22
C ARG A 150 39.73 5.10 -0.53
N GLY A 151 39.45 4.67 -1.77
CA GLY A 151 39.45 3.27 -2.17
C GLY A 151 38.19 2.49 -1.75
N ASP A 152 37.11 3.21 -1.45
CA ASP A 152 35.80 2.64 -1.11
C ASP A 152 35.17 2.01 -2.36
N SER A 153 34.65 0.78 -2.23
CA SER A 153 34.06 0.07 -3.37
C SER A 153 32.67 -0.48 -3.05
N ILE A 154 31.76 -0.33 -4.01
CA ILE A 154 30.43 -0.93 -3.97
C ILE A 154 30.34 -2.04 -5.01
N ILE A 155 30.23 -3.28 -4.55
CA ILE A 155 30.06 -4.44 -5.42
C ILE A 155 28.58 -4.82 -5.43
N THR A 156 27.96 -4.78 -6.60
CA THR A 156 26.57 -5.22 -6.77
C THR A 156 26.54 -6.59 -7.42
N ALA A 157 25.93 -7.57 -6.77
CA ALA A 157 25.73 -8.92 -7.30
C ALA A 157 24.23 -9.25 -7.40
N ARG A 158 23.85 -10.13 -8.33
CA ARG A 158 22.48 -10.67 -8.41
C ARG A 158 22.48 -12.13 -8.02
N ALA A 159 21.55 -12.48 -7.14
CA ALA A 159 21.34 -13.86 -6.71
C ALA A 159 19.84 -14.18 -6.78
N GLU A 160 19.51 -15.44 -7.03
CA GLU A 160 18.13 -15.92 -7.00
C GLU A 160 17.76 -16.17 -5.53
N MET A 161 16.97 -15.26 -4.94
CA MET A 161 16.56 -15.38 -3.54
C MET A 161 15.27 -16.20 -3.50
N GLN A 162 15.28 -17.30 -2.72
CA GLN A 162 14.07 -18.11 -2.59
C GLN A 162 12.93 -17.28 -1.98
N PRO A 163 11.67 -17.52 -2.41
CA PRO A 163 10.53 -16.80 -1.85
C PRO A 163 10.45 -16.96 -0.33
N TRP A 164 10.19 -15.85 0.37
CA TRP A 164 10.21 -15.79 1.84
C TRP A 164 9.34 -16.86 2.52
N TRP A 165 8.26 -17.30 1.87
CA TRP A 165 7.39 -18.36 2.36
C TRP A 165 8.10 -19.73 2.41
N ARG A 166 8.99 -20.05 1.44
CA ARG A 166 9.78 -21.30 1.48
C ARG A 166 10.76 -21.31 2.64
N SER A 167 11.46 -20.19 2.87
CA SER A 167 12.37 -20.06 4.01
C SER A 167 11.63 -20.08 5.36
N ALA A 168 10.41 -19.53 5.42
CA ALA A 168 9.55 -19.62 6.60
C ALA A 168 9.01 -21.05 6.85
N LEU A 169 8.82 -21.85 5.80
CA LEU A 169 8.43 -23.26 5.89
C LEU A 169 9.60 -24.17 6.32
N GLU A 170 10.84 -23.80 5.97
CA GLU A 170 12.05 -24.55 6.31
C GLU A 170 12.68 -24.17 7.66
N SER A 171 12.30 -23.03 8.24
CA SER A 171 12.82 -22.64 9.56
C SER A 171 12.36 -23.62 10.67
N PRO A 172 13.30 -24.23 11.42
CA PRO A 172 13.01 -25.29 12.38
C PRO A 172 12.13 -24.84 13.56
N GLU A 173 12.02 -23.54 13.80
CA GLU A 173 11.24 -22.96 14.89
C GLU A 173 9.73 -22.85 14.60
N VAL A 174 9.34 -22.61 13.34
CA VAL A 174 7.93 -22.39 12.94
C VAL A 174 7.27 -23.63 12.32
N ARG A 175 8.07 -24.61 11.89
CA ARG A 175 7.57 -25.89 11.36
C ARG A 175 6.61 -26.63 12.32
N PRO A 176 6.86 -26.75 13.65
CA PRO A 176 5.93 -27.43 14.54
C PRO A 176 4.59 -26.68 14.70
N VAL A 177 4.61 -25.34 14.69
CA VAL A 177 3.40 -24.50 14.82
C VAL A 177 2.51 -24.65 13.58
N LEU A 178 3.11 -24.64 12.39
CA LEU A 178 2.37 -24.82 11.14
C LEU A 178 1.74 -26.21 11.04
N LEU A 179 2.47 -27.26 11.42
CA LEU A 179 1.93 -28.62 11.45
C LEU A 179 0.78 -28.77 12.45
N MET A 180 0.90 -28.18 13.64
CA MET A 180 -0.20 -28.17 14.61
C MET A 180 -1.43 -27.42 14.08
N SER A 181 -1.24 -26.29 13.40
CA SER A 181 -2.36 -25.53 12.84
C SER A 181 -3.07 -26.30 11.71
N ALA A 182 -2.31 -26.98 10.84
CA ALA A 182 -2.85 -27.83 9.79
C ALA A 182 -3.63 -29.03 10.37
N PHE A 183 -3.09 -29.69 11.41
CA PHE A 183 -3.78 -30.80 12.07
C PHE A 183 -5.06 -30.35 12.76
N GLY A 184 -5.06 -29.17 13.37
CA GLY A 184 -6.24 -28.56 13.98
C GLY A 184 -7.34 -28.28 12.96
N LEU A 185 -6.98 -27.81 11.76
CA LEU A 185 -7.93 -27.51 10.69
C LEU A 185 -8.56 -28.80 10.13
N VAL A 186 -7.77 -29.86 9.97
CA VAL A 186 -8.27 -31.20 9.57
C VAL A 186 -9.19 -31.78 10.64
N ALA A 187 -8.85 -31.66 11.93
CA ALA A 187 -9.69 -32.12 13.02
C ALA A 187 -11.03 -31.36 13.09
N LEU A 188 -11.03 -30.05 12.84
CA LEU A 188 -12.23 -29.23 12.80
C LEU A 188 -13.14 -29.64 11.63
N MET A 189 -12.56 -29.88 10.44
CA MET A 189 -13.30 -30.39 9.29
C MET A 189 -13.92 -31.76 9.57
N ALA A 190 -13.17 -32.68 10.19
CA ALA A 190 -13.70 -33.98 10.59
C ALA A 190 -14.86 -33.86 11.58
N LEU A 191 -14.77 -32.94 12.54
CA LEU A 191 -15.83 -32.69 13.52
C LEU A 191 -17.09 -32.14 12.86
N LEU A 192 -16.96 -31.24 11.88
CA LEU A 192 -18.10 -30.73 11.11
C LEU A 192 -18.77 -31.84 10.28
N VAL A 193 -18.00 -32.74 9.66
CA VAL A 193 -18.55 -33.89 8.92
C VAL A 193 -19.28 -34.85 9.86
N ILE A 194 -18.71 -35.15 11.03
CA ILE A 194 -19.36 -36.00 12.04
C ILE A 194 -20.64 -35.33 12.55
N GLY A 195 -20.61 -34.02 12.81
CA GLY A 195 -21.77 -33.24 13.22
C GLY A 195 -22.89 -33.28 12.17
N TYR A 196 -22.53 -33.14 10.89
CA TYR A 196 -23.47 -33.27 9.78
C TYR A 196 -24.07 -34.68 9.68
N MET A 197 -23.28 -35.73 9.81
CA MET A 197 -23.79 -37.12 9.84
C MET A 197 -24.72 -37.39 11.02
N LEU A 198 -24.45 -36.79 12.19
CA LEU A 198 -25.30 -36.96 13.36
C LEU A 198 -26.63 -36.21 13.20
N ALA A 199 -26.58 -34.99 12.66
CA ALA A 199 -27.76 -34.20 12.36
C ALA A 199 -28.66 -34.84 11.30
N SER A 200 -28.08 -35.41 10.24
CA SER A 200 -28.84 -36.10 9.19
C SER A 200 -29.56 -37.34 9.73
N ARG A 201 -28.93 -38.08 10.67
CA ARG A 201 -29.52 -39.26 11.32
C ARG A 201 -30.65 -38.92 12.31
N LEU A 202 -30.55 -37.77 12.98
CA LEU A 202 -31.62 -37.24 13.84
C LEU A 202 -32.84 -36.79 13.02
N MET A 203 -32.61 -36.13 11.89
CA MET A 203 -33.67 -35.71 10.98
C MET A 203 -34.42 -36.90 10.37
N SER A 204 -33.74 -38.00 10.01
CA SER A 204 -34.44 -39.21 9.55
C SER A 204 -35.34 -39.81 10.63
N GLY A 205 -34.90 -39.83 11.90
CA GLY A 205 -35.72 -40.32 13.01
C GLY A 205 -36.96 -39.45 13.28
N PHE A 206 -36.82 -38.12 13.15
CA PHE A 206 -37.95 -37.19 13.24
C PHE A 206 -38.93 -37.34 12.07
N VAL A 207 -38.43 -37.56 10.85
CA VAL A 207 -39.26 -37.80 9.67
C VAL A 207 -40.03 -39.12 9.79
N ASP A 208 -39.40 -40.17 10.31
CA ASP A 208 -40.07 -41.45 10.55
C ASP A 208 -41.14 -41.35 11.65
N TYR A 209 -40.86 -40.59 12.73
CA TYR A 209 -41.85 -40.30 13.77
C TYR A 209 -43.03 -39.46 13.24
N ALA A 210 -42.74 -38.44 12.42
CA ALA A 210 -43.76 -37.61 11.79
C ALA A 210 -44.61 -38.40 10.78
N ARG A 211 -44.02 -39.35 10.04
CA ARG A 211 -44.74 -40.26 9.14
C ARG A 211 -45.63 -41.25 9.88
N LEU A 212 -45.16 -41.81 10.99
CA LEU A 212 -45.93 -42.74 11.82
C LEU A 212 -47.09 -42.05 12.55
N ASN A 213 -46.99 -40.74 12.80
CA ASN A 213 -48.01 -39.96 13.48
C ASN A 213 -48.83 -39.05 12.54
N ALA A 214 -48.68 -39.21 11.22
CA ALA A 214 -49.46 -38.48 10.23
C ALA A 214 -50.87 -39.11 10.11
N PRO A 215 -51.97 -38.33 10.28
CA PRO A 215 -53.32 -38.85 10.14
C PRO A 215 -53.59 -39.27 8.69
N ALA A 216 -54.12 -40.49 8.51
CA ALA A 216 -54.44 -41.03 7.21
C ALA A 216 -55.62 -40.30 6.55
N GLN A 217 -55.35 -39.48 5.53
CA GLN A 217 -56.34 -39.05 4.54
C GLN A 217 -55.83 -39.29 3.11
N ALA A 218 -56.43 -40.32 2.51
CA ALA A 218 -56.77 -40.57 1.11
C ALA A 218 -55.95 -39.93 -0.05
N ILE A 219 -55.18 -40.81 -0.72
CA ILE A 219 -55.21 -41.19 -2.16
C ILE A 219 -55.28 -40.08 -3.22
N GLY A 220 -54.30 -40.09 -4.14
CA GLY A 220 -54.42 -39.45 -5.45
C GLY A 220 -53.25 -39.64 -6.43
N GLY A 221 -53.02 -40.88 -6.89
CA GLY A 221 -52.63 -41.22 -8.27
C GLY A 221 -51.26 -40.79 -8.86
N GLY A 222 -50.53 -41.75 -9.44
CA GLY A 222 -49.50 -41.47 -10.45
C GLY A 222 -48.37 -42.49 -10.51
N ALA A 223 -48.54 -43.50 -11.36
CA ALA A 223 -47.58 -44.58 -11.61
C ALA A 223 -46.52 -44.21 -12.67
N GLY A 224 -45.38 -44.90 -12.60
CA GLY A 224 -44.34 -45.03 -13.64
C GLY A 224 -42.94 -44.89 -13.01
N GLY A 225 -42.01 -45.85 -13.03
CA GLY A 225 -41.84 -47.05 -13.86
C GLY A 225 -40.45 -46.99 -14.52
N TYR A 226 -39.67 -48.08 -14.39
CA TYR A 226 -38.27 -48.34 -14.85
C TYR A 226 -37.15 -47.75 -13.97
N GLY A 227 -36.11 -48.47 -13.51
CA GLY A 227 -35.59 -49.81 -13.83
C GLY A 227 -34.26 -49.70 -14.60
N GLY A 228 -33.13 -50.07 -13.97
CA GLY A 228 -31.85 -50.25 -14.68
C GLY A 228 -30.61 -50.17 -13.78
N ALA A 229 -29.77 -51.21 -13.81
CA ALA A 229 -28.61 -51.47 -12.96
C ALA A 229 -27.28 -51.47 -13.75
N GLY A 230 -26.15 -51.45 -13.03
CA GLY A 230 -24.79 -51.74 -13.53
C GLY A 230 -24.03 -50.47 -13.95
N GLY A 231 -22.73 -50.32 -13.75
CA GLY A 231 -21.63 -51.18 -13.33
C GLY A 231 -20.33 -50.38 -13.51
N GLU A 232 -19.28 -50.82 -12.83
CA GLU A 232 -18.01 -50.13 -12.58
C GLU A 232 -17.06 -49.93 -13.79
N GLU A 233 -16.07 -49.07 -13.52
CA GLU A 233 -14.65 -49.12 -13.93
C GLU A 233 -14.14 -48.51 -15.26
N GLY A 234 -13.18 -47.58 -15.10
CA GLY A 234 -11.89 -47.63 -15.80
C GLY A 234 -11.49 -46.41 -16.64
N GLY A 235 -10.38 -45.74 -16.29
CA GLY A 235 -9.49 -45.11 -17.30
C GLY A 235 -8.99 -43.68 -17.06
N GLU A 236 -7.81 -43.60 -16.46
CA GLU A 236 -6.76 -42.56 -16.42
C GLU A 236 -6.79 -41.27 -17.29
N MET A 237 -6.54 -40.16 -16.58
CA MET A 237 -5.48 -39.14 -16.77
C MET A 237 -5.31 -38.44 -18.14
N GLY A 238 -5.63 -37.15 -18.17
CA GLY A 238 -5.27 -36.21 -19.23
C GLY A 238 -5.43 -34.76 -18.78
N ASP A 239 -4.31 -34.15 -18.45
CA ASP A 239 -4.08 -32.77 -18.01
C ASP A 239 -4.75 -31.72 -18.92
N ILE A 240 -5.85 -31.09 -18.45
CA ILE A 240 -6.31 -29.78 -18.94
C ILE A 240 -6.87 -29.01 -17.75
N ILE A 241 -6.17 -27.92 -17.44
CA ILE A 241 -6.49 -26.83 -16.52
C ILE A 241 -8.01 -26.62 -16.34
N ASP A 242 -8.53 -27.02 -15.17
CA ASP A 242 -9.91 -26.81 -14.73
C ASP A 242 -10.26 -25.31 -14.66
N VAL A 243 -10.86 -24.80 -15.73
CA VAL A 243 -11.64 -23.56 -15.72
C VAL A 243 -12.95 -23.77 -14.93
N GLU A 244 -13.36 -25.02 -14.73
CA GLU A 244 -14.62 -25.43 -14.10
C GLU A 244 -14.58 -25.42 -12.56
N ALA A 245 -13.40 -25.51 -11.95
CA ALA A 245 -13.25 -25.39 -10.49
C ALA A 245 -13.57 -23.98 -9.97
N ARG A 246 -13.55 -22.95 -10.84
CA ARG A 246 -14.00 -21.60 -10.49
C ARG A 246 -15.52 -21.44 -10.64
N ALA A 247 -16.16 -22.23 -11.50
CA ALA A 247 -17.62 -22.33 -11.62
C ALA A 247 -18.23 -23.11 -10.44
N ALA A 248 -17.57 -24.20 -10.00
CA ALA A 248 -18.00 -24.98 -8.84
C ALA A 248 -17.88 -24.22 -7.50
N ALA A 249 -16.98 -23.24 -7.40
CA ALA A 249 -16.93 -22.31 -6.25
C ALA A 249 -18.00 -21.20 -6.32
N GLY A 250 -18.67 -21.00 -7.46
CA GLY A 250 -19.79 -20.08 -7.64
C GLY A 250 -21.15 -20.67 -7.24
N GLY A 251 -21.29 -22.01 -7.29
CA GLY A 251 -22.55 -22.69 -6.96
C GLY A 251 -22.95 -22.66 -5.47
N ALA A 252 -22.00 -22.40 -4.57
CA ALA A 252 -22.25 -22.35 -3.12
C ALA A 252 -22.36 -20.92 -2.55
N LEU A 253 -22.30 -19.88 -3.41
CA LEU A 253 -22.43 -18.47 -3.02
C LEU A 253 -23.68 -17.80 -3.65
N LEU A 254 -24.77 -18.55 -3.77
CA LEU A 254 -26.11 -18.01 -4.01
C LEU A 254 -26.98 -18.06 -2.75
N GLU A 255 -26.34 -17.99 -1.57
CA GLU A 255 -26.98 -17.38 -0.41
C GLU A 255 -27.06 -15.87 -0.69
N ALA A 256 -28.16 -15.43 -1.31
CA ALA A 256 -28.70 -14.07 -1.26
C ALA A 256 -27.70 -12.90 -1.37
N GLY A 257 -26.67 -13.00 -2.22
CA GLY A 257 -25.91 -11.86 -2.72
C GLY A 257 -26.62 -11.31 -3.95
N SER A 258 -27.15 -10.08 -3.88
CA SER A 258 -28.07 -9.56 -4.89
C SER A 258 -27.44 -9.35 -6.26
N ALA A 259 -27.80 -10.21 -7.23
CA ALA A 259 -27.54 -9.96 -8.64
C ALA A 259 -28.05 -8.56 -9.04
N PHE A 260 -27.24 -7.85 -9.82
CA PHE A 260 -27.52 -6.50 -10.33
C PHE A 260 -27.72 -5.39 -9.28
N GLU A 261 -27.31 -5.59 -8.02
CA GLU A 261 -27.46 -4.58 -6.95
C GLU A 261 -26.81 -3.23 -7.30
N PHE A 262 -25.73 -3.23 -8.08
CA PHE A 262 -25.03 -2.01 -8.49
C PHE A 262 -25.89 -1.09 -9.36
N LEU A 263 -26.84 -1.64 -10.14
CA LEU A 263 -27.78 -0.83 -10.94
C LEU A 263 -28.75 -0.05 -10.07
N GLU A 264 -29.01 -0.50 -8.85
CA GLU A 264 -29.87 0.21 -7.90
C GLU A 264 -29.25 1.51 -7.39
N LYS A 265 -27.92 1.62 -7.44
CA LYS A 265 -27.15 2.79 -6.98
C LYS A 265 -27.00 3.83 -8.09
N LEU A 266 -27.28 3.47 -9.34
CA LEU A 266 -27.16 4.35 -10.50
C LEU A 266 -28.46 5.13 -10.76
N PRO A 267 -28.37 6.34 -11.33
CA PRO A 267 -29.54 7.03 -11.88
C PRO A 267 -30.23 6.17 -12.95
N PRO A 268 -31.58 6.18 -13.04
CA PRO A 268 -32.31 5.38 -14.02
C PRO A 268 -31.92 5.65 -15.48
N ALA A 269 -31.47 6.88 -15.79
CA ALA A 269 -31.00 7.25 -17.12
C ALA A 269 -29.68 6.55 -17.48
N GLU A 270 -28.69 6.57 -16.59
CA GLU A 270 -27.40 5.89 -16.80
C GLU A 270 -27.56 4.36 -16.88
N ALA A 271 -28.40 3.79 -16.02
CA ALA A 271 -28.73 2.37 -16.08
C ALA A 271 -29.40 2.00 -17.42
N ALA A 272 -30.27 2.86 -17.95
CA ALA A 272 -30.89 2.65 -19.25
C ALA A 272 -29.90 2.78 -20.42
N GLU A 273 -28.91 3.67 -20.34
CA GLU A 273 -27.84 3.79 -21.35
C GLU A 273 -26.97 2.52 -21.40
N LEU A 274 -26.59 1.97 -20.24
CA LEU A 274 -25.87 0.69 -20.17
C LEU A 274 -26.68 -0.47 -20.77
N LEU A 275 -28.00 -0.51 -20.50
CA LEU A 275 -28.91 -1.51 -21.03
C LEU A 275 -29.24 -1.32 -22.51
N ALA A 276 -29.11 -0.10 -23.05
CA ALA A 276 -29.33 0.16 -24.46
C ALA A 276 -28.30 -0.58 -25.33
N GLU A 277 -27.06 -0.70 -24.84
CA GLU A 277 -25.98 -1.46 -25.49
C GLU A 277 -25.99 -2.97 -25.22
N ALA A 278 -26.77 -3.43 -24.25
CA ALA A 278 -26.91 -4.85 -23.93
C ALA A 278 -27.83 -5.56 -24.94
N PRO A 279 -27.68 -6.87 -25.18
CA PRO A 279 -28.67 -7.65 -25.90
C PRO A 279 -30.07 -7.50 -25.29
N GLU A 280 -31.11 -7.54 -26.13
CA GLU A 280 -32.50 -7.34 -25.68
C GLU A 280 -32.96 -8.40 -24.67
N GLU A 281 -32.45 -9.62 -24.81
CA GLU A 281 -32.71 -10.74 -23.91
C GLU A 281 -32.05 -10.52 -22.54
N ASP A 282 -30.78 -10.14 -22.52
CA ASP A 282 -30.06 -9.84 -21.27
C ASP A 282 -30.71 -8.65 -20.54
N ALA A 283 -31.10 -7.61 -21.26
CA ALA A 283 -31.82 -6.47 -20.70
C ALA A 283 -33.17 -6.88 -20.09
N ALA A 284 -33.90 -7.81 -20.70
CA ALA A 284 -35.14 -8.33 -20.16
C ALA A 284 -34.91 -9.16 -18.87
N ILE A 285 -33.85 -9.98 -18.82
CA ILE A 285 -33.45 -10.74 -17.62
C ILE A 285 -33.10 -9.77 -16.47
N ILE A 286 -32.29 -8.74 -16.76
CA ILE A 286 -31.88 -7.74 -15.77
C ILE A 286 -33.10 -7.00 -15.19
N ILE A 287 -33.99 -6.52 -16.05
CA ILE A 287 -35.19 -5.76 -15.63
C ILE A 287 -36.15 -6.66 -14.84
N ALA A 288 -36.33 -7.92 -15.24
CA ALA A 288 -37.17 -8.88 -14.51
C ALA A 288 -36.60 -9.18 -13.12
N ASN A 289 -35.30 -9.45 -13.01
CA ASN A 289 -34.64 -9.69 -11.73
C ASN A 289 -34.73 -8.46 -10.80
N LEU A 290 -34.53 -7.26 -11.34
CA LEU A 290 -34.75 -6.01 -10.60
C LEU A 290 -36.22 -5.77 -10.25
N ALA A 291 -37.18 -6.26 -11.05
CA ALA A 291 -38.60 -6.11 -10.76
C ALA A 291 -39.04 -6.94 -9.55
N ASP A 292 -38.47 -8.15 -9.39
CA ASP A 292 -38.75 -9.03 -8.24
C ASP A 292 -38.32 -8.40 -6.91
N ARG A 293 -37.23 -7.61 -6.92
CA ARG A 293 -36.68 -6.98 -5.70
C ARG A 293 -37.11 -5.53 -5.52
N LYS A 294 -37.03 -4.72 -6.59
CA LYS A 294 -37.26 -3.27 -6.59
C LYS A 294 -38.08 -2.83 -7.82
N PRO A 295 -39.40 -3.12 -7.86
CA PRO A 295 -40.25 -2.85 -9.02
C PRO A 295 -40.29 -1.37 -9.41
N HIS A 296 -40.20 -0.45 -8.44
CA HIS A 296 -40.17 0.98 -8.72
C HIS A 296 -38.92 1.45 -9.47
N ILE A 297 -37.75 0.88 -9.16
CA ILE A 297 -36.49 1.21 -9.86
C ILE A 297 -36.50 0.57 -11.25
N SER A 298 -36.87 -0.70 -11.33
CA SER A 298 -36.99 -1.45 -12.59
C SER A 298 -37.94 -0.74 -13.58
N SER A 299 -39.11 -0.28 -13.12
CA SER A 299 -40.05 0.49 -13.94
C SER A 299 -39.44 1.80 -14.46
N LYS A 300 -38.71 2.55 -13.62
CA LYS A 300 -38.05 3.79 -14.06
C LYS A 300 -36.97 3.53 -15.12
N ILE A 301 -36.18 2.47 -14.94
CA ILE A 301 -35.15 2.07 -15.91
C ILE A 301 -35.78 1.67 -17.23
N LEU A 302 -36.82 0.83 -17.21
CA LEU A 302 -37.57 0.44 -18.41
C LEU A 302 -38.14 1.66 -19.15
N LEU A 303 -38.66 2.65 -18.43
CA LEU A 303 -39.19 3.89 -19.01
C LEU A 303 -38.10 4.82 -19.57
N ALA A 304 -36.88 4.76 -19.04
CA ALA A 304 -35.73 5.55 -19.51
C ALA A 304 -35.07 4.96 -20.77
N LEU A 305 -35.37 3.72 -21.15
CA LEU A 305 -34.84 3.10 -22.37
C LEU A 305 -35.32 3.81 -23.66
N PRO A 306 -34.50 3.79 -24.73
CA PRO A 306 -34.91 4.23 -26.06
C PRO A 306 -36.20 3.53 -26.52
N PRO A 307 -37.10 4.21 -27.26
CA PRO A 307 -38.43 3.67 -27.59
C PRO A 307 -38.39 2.29 -28.28
N SER A 308 -37.48 2.10 -29.23
CA SER A 308 -37.27 0.84 -29.94
C SER A 308 -36.83 -0.28 -29.00
N LYS A 309 -35.81 0.00 -28.18
CA LYS A 309 -35.27 -0.94 -27.19
C LYS A 309 -36.32 -1.31 -26.15
N LYS A 310 -37.05 -0.33 -25.64
CA LYS A 310 -38.12 -0.50 -24.65
C LYS A 310 -39.21 -1.44 -25.15
N GLN A 311 -39.64 -1.29 -26.41
CA GLN A 311 -40.64 -2.17 -27.00
C GLN A 311 -40.13 -3.61 -27.12
N ALA A 312 -38.91 -3.79 -27.62
CA ALA A 312 -38.29 -5.11 -27.77
C ALA A 312 -38.10 -5.81 -26.42
N VAL A 313 -37.56 -5.10 -25.42
CA VAL A 313 -37.35 -5.62 -24.07
C VAL A 313 -38.68 -5.97 -23.40
N SER A 314 -39.71 -5.13 -23.53
CA SER A 314 -41.05 -5.41 -23.00
C SER A 314 -41.66 -6.68 -23.61
N ALA A 315 -41.48 -6.88 -24.93
CA ALA A 315 -41.94 -8.09 -25.61
C ALA A 315 -41.19 -9.35 -25.13
N ARG A 316 -39.87 -9.24 -24.90
CA ARG A 316 -39.05 -10.34 -24.35
C ARG A 316 -39.42 -10.67 -22.91
N MET A 317 -39.76 -9.67 -22.09
CA MET A 317 -40.22 -9.89 -20.71
C MET A 317 -41.49 -10.74 -20.65
N LEU A 318 -42.42 -10.60 -21.59
CA LEU A 318 -43.65 -11.41 -21.64
C LEU A 318 -43.37 -12.90 -21.89
N GLY A 319 -42.31 -13.21 -22.64
CA GLY A 319 -41.89 -14.58 -22.95
C GLY A 319 -40.74 -15.10 -22.10
N LEU A 320 -40.33 -14.35 -21.06
CA LEU A 320 -39.14 -14.65 -20.29
C LEU A 320 -39.35 -15.95 -19.48
N LYS A 321 -38.50 -16.95 -19.74
CA LYS A 321 -38.41 -18.15 -18.90
C LYS A 321 -37.40 -17.89 -17.78
N GLN A 322 -37.50 -18.63 -16.69
CA GLN A 322 -36.55 -18.55 -15.59
C GLN A 322 -35.13 -18.74 -16.13
N ALA A 323 -34.28 -17.70 -16.01
CA ALA A 323 -32.91 -17.74 -16.47
C ALA A 323 -32.06 -18.62 -15.55
N GLU A 324 -31.12 -19.36 -16.13
CA GLU A 324 -30.17 -20.18 -15.37
C GLU A 324 -29.23 -19.29 -14.55
N PRO A 325 -28.84 -19.69 -13.33
CA PRO A 325 -27.97 -18.88 -12.48
C PRO A 325 -26.63 -18.52 -13.12
N GLU A 326 -26.06 -19.42 -13.92
CA GLU A 326 -24.83 -19.20 -14.68
C GLU A 326 -24.98 -18.05 -15.67
N LYS A 327 -26.10 -18.01 -16.40
CA LYS A 327 -26.40 -16.95 -17.35
C LYS A 327 -26.56 -15.58 -16.66
N ILE A 328 -27.20 -15.56 -15.50
CA ILE A 328 -27.33 -14.33 -14.70
C ILE A 328 -25.95 -13.82 -14.28
N TYR A 329 -25.06 -14.71 -13.84
CA TYR A 329 -23.69 -14.35 -13.44
C TYR A 329 -22.86 -13.80 -14.60
N GLU A 330 -22.93 -14.43 -15.78
CA GLU A 330 -22.26 -13.94 -16.99
C GLU A 330 -22.72 -12.52 -17.35
N ILE A 331 -24.04 -12.31 -17.38
CA ILE A 331 -24.63 -11.01 -17.70
C ILE A 331 -24.19 -9.96 -16.67
N GLU A 332 -24.20 -10.31 -15.37
CA GLU A 332 -23.76 -9.40 -14.31
C GLU A 332 -22.29 -9.01 -14.47
N SER A 333 -21.41 -9.98 -14.70
CA SER A 333 -19.98 -9.77 -14.90
C SER A 333 -19.70 -8.87 -16.10
N ASP A 334 -20.36 -9.13 -17.23
CA ASP A 334 -20.22 -8.33 -18.45
C ASP A 334 -20.71 -6.90 -18.26
N LEU A 335 -21.87 -6.74 -17.62
CA LEU A 335 -22.45 -5.42 -17.35
C LEU A 335 -21.58 -4.60 -16.38
N ARG A 336 -21.02 -5.26 -15.35
CA ARG A 336 -20.08 -4.65 -14.41
C ARG A 336 -18.79 -4.22 -15.10
N SER A 337 -18.24 -5.06 -15.98
CA SER A 337 -17.05 -4.73 -16.80
C SER A 337 -17.29 -3.52 -17.70
N ARG A 338 -18.47 -3.41 -18.32
CA ARG A 338 -18.86 -2.24 -19.13
C ARG A 338 -18.99 -0.97 -18.29
N LEU A 339 -19.67 -1.06 -17.14
CA LEU A 339 -19.79 0.06 -16.21
C LEU A 339 -18.40 0.55 -15.75
N GLU A 340 -17.51 -0.37 -15.36
CA GLU A 340 -16.15 -0.01 -14.95
C GLU A 340 -15.35 0.66 -16.08
N LYS A 341 -15.50 0.20 -17.33
CA LYS A 341 -14.84 0.80 -18.49
C LYS A 341 -15.35 2.22 -18.76
N SER A 342 -16.67 2.42 -18.72
CA SER A 342 -17.30 3.72 -18.95
C SER A 342 -16.86 4.74 -17.89
N LEU A 343 -16.99 4.38 -16.60
CA LEU A 343 -16.60 5.24 -15.48
C LEU A 343 -15.11 5.60 -15.53
N ARG A 344 -14.24 4.62 -15.84
CA ARG A 344 -12.80 4.85 -15.97
C ARG A 344 -12.43 5.67 -17.20
N GLY A 345 -13.21 5.62 -18.28
CA GLY A 345 -12.98 6.41 -19.49
C GLY A 345 -13.14 7.91 -19.21
N ALA A 346 -14.27 8.29 -18.63
CA ALA A 346 -14.55 9.67 -18.25
C ALA A 346 -13.55 10.21 -17.21
N GLU A 347 -13.25 9.43 -16.16
CA GLU A 347 -12.27 9.82 -15.14
C GLU A 347 -10.86 9.99 -15.73
N LYS A 348 -10.43 9.09 -16.62
CA LYS A 348 -9.14 9.20 -17.29
C LYS A 348 -9.07 10.41 -18.20
N LEU A 349 -10.11 10.67 -19.00
CA LEU A 349 -10.14 11.83 -19.89
C LEU A 349 -10.13 13.13 -19.09
N GLY A 350 -10.94 13.24 -18.02
CA GLY A 350 -10.92 14.40 -17.12
C GLY A 350 -9.53 14.66 -16.51
N ARG A 351 -8.84 13.60 -16.07
CA ARG A 351 -7.45 13.72 -15.58
C ARG A 351 -6.49 14.19 -16.66
N LEU A 352 -6.59 13.68 -17.88
CA LEU A 352 -5.74 14.10 -18.99
C LEU A 352 -6.00 15.58 -19.33
N LEU A 353 -7.26 15.98 -19.46
CA LEU A 353 -7.64 17.36 -19.75
C LEU A 353 -7.20 18.34 -18.65
N SER A 354 -7.16 17.89 -17.40
CA SER A 354 -6.65 18.69 -16.28
C SER A 354 -5.14 18.99 -16.39
N LEU A 355 -4.38 18.21 -17.16
CA LEU A 355 -2.94 18.40 -17.38
C LEU A 355 -2.61 19.18 -18.66
N VAL A 356 -3.57 19.32 -19.56
CA VAL A 356 -3.44 20.07 -20.82
C VAL A 356 -3.59 21.56 -20.58
N ASP A 357 -3.01 22.39 -21.45
CA ASP A 357 -3.15 23.85 -21.41
C ASP A 357 -4.61 24.29 -21.56
N GLU A 358 -4.91 25.51 -21.08
CA GLU A 358 -6.29 26.03 -21.04
C GLU A 358 -6.90 26.17 -22.44
N SER A 359 -6.12 26.58 -23.44
CA SER A 359 -6.58 26.77 -24.82
C SER A 359 -6.99 25.45 -25.48
N ALA A 360 -6.11 24.45 -25.49
CA ALA A 360 -6.40 23.15 -26.07
C ALA A 360 -7.50 22.41 -25.29
N ARG A 361 -7.54 22.57 -23.97
CA ARG A 361 -8.65 22.04 -23.15
C ARG A 361 -9.99 22.65 -23.54
N ALA A 362 -10.07 23.96 -23.73
CA ALA A 362 -11.30 24.63 -24.14
C ALA A 362 -11.78 24.13 -25.52
N GLU A 363 -10.88 24.01 -26.49
CA GLU A 363 -11.18 23.48 -27.83
C GLU A 363 -11.69 22.04 -27.80
N ILE A 364 -11.04 21.16 -27.03
CA ILE A 364 -11.48 19.77 -26.87
C ILE A 364 -12.86 19.71 -26.21
N MET A 365 -13.10 20.53 -25.18
CA MET A 365 -14.38 20.56 -24.47
C MET A 365 -15.52 21.14 -25.32
N GLU A 366 -15.24 22.09 -26.21
CA GLU A 366 -16.21 22.61 -27.18
C GLU A 366 -16.58 21.53 -28.21
N THR A 367 -15.58 20.83 -28.75
CA THR A 367 -15.79 19.70 -29.66
C THR A 367 -16.59 18.58 -28.98
N LEU A 368 -16.27 18.27 -27.71
CA LEU A 368 -17.00 17.29 -26.91
C LEU A 368 -18.44 17.74 -26.63
N ALA A 369 -18.68 19.02 -26.36
CA ALA A 369 -20.02 19.55 -26.13
C ALA A 369 -20.91 19.44 -27.38
N HIS A 370 -20.34 19.51 -28.58
CA HIS A 370 -21.06 19.27 -29.84
C HIS A 370 -21.40 17.80 -30.07
N ALA A 371 -20.49 16.88 -29.74
CA ALA A 371 -20.68 15.45 -29.95
C ALA A 371 -21.58 14.82 -28.87
N ASP A 372 -21.37 15.16 -27.60
CA ASP A 372 -22.12 14.67 -26.45
C ASP A 372 -22.26 15.77 -25.39
N PRO A 373 -23.37 16.53 -25.42
CA PRO A 373 -23.63 17.58 -24.44
C PRO A 373 -23.70 17.07 -22.99
N LYS A 374 -24.20 15.85 -22.78
CA LYS A 374 -24.36 15.29 -21.43
C LYS A 374 -23.01 14.87 -20.85
N GLY A 375 -22.21 14.14 -21.64
CA GLY A 375 -20.86 13.74 -21.24
C GLY A 375 -19.94 14.94 -21.02
N SER A 376 -20.09 16.00 -21.82
CA SER A 376 -19.33 17.25 -21.63
C SER A 376 -19.63 17.94 -20.29
N GLU A 377 -20.90 18.02 -19.91
CA GLU A 377 -21.31 18.56 -18.60
C GLU A 377 -20.81 17.71 -17.43
N GLU A 378 -20.86 16.38 -17.55
CA GLU A 378 -20.31 15.47 -16.54
C GLU A 378 -18.78 15.63 -16.44
N MET A 379 -18.10 15.79 -17.58
CA MET A 379 -16.66 15.98 -17.65
C MET A 379 -16.22 17.30 -17.02
N ARG A 380 -16.96 18.39 -17.22
CA ARG A 380 -16.70 19.69 -16.58
C ARG A 380 -16.72 19.58 -15.07
N ARG A 381 -17.69 18.84 -14.52
CA ARG A 381 -17.80 18.61 -13.07
C ARG A 381 -16.60 17.84 -12.53
N LYS A 382 -16.19 16.78 -13.23
CA LYS A 382 -15.08 15.90 -12.79
C LYS A 382 -13.69 16.49 -13.03
N MET A 383 -13.59 17.57 -13.80
CA MET A 383 -12.31 18.19 -14.12
C MET A 383 -11.79 19.01 -12.93
N VAL A 384 -10.50 18.87 -12.63
CA VAL A 384 -9.84 19.63 -11.56
C VAL A 384 -8.95 20.67 -12.21
N THR A 385 -9.30 21.94 -12.08
CA THR A 385 -8.45 23.02 -12.60
C THR A 385 -7.47 23.52 -11.55
N PHE A 386 -6.42 24.21 -12.00
CA PHE A 386 -5.48 24.87 -11.08
C PHE A 386 -6.16 25.94 -10.22
N ASP A 387 -7.15 26.64 -10.79
CA ASP A 387 -7.89 27.68 -10.06
C ASP A 387 -8.75 27.08 -8.95
N ASP A 388 -9.40 25.93 -9.20
CA ASP A 388 -10.16 25.19 -8.18
C ASP A 388 -9.27 24.77 -7.00
N ILE A 389 -8.04 24.33 -7.29
CA ILE A 389 -7.06 23.98 -6.25
C ILE A 389 -6.71 25.21 -5.41
N CYS A 390 -6.48 26.37 -6.02
CA CYS A 390 -6.14 27.61 -5.30
C CYS A 390 -7.31 28.16 -4.45
N ARG A 391 -8.53 27.74 -4.75
CA ARG A 391 -9.75 28.11 -4.01
C ARG A 391 -10.12 27.13 -2.90
N LEU A 392 -9.35 26.05 -2.71
CA LEU A 392 -9.56 25.11 -1.62
C LEU A 392 -9.40 25.77 -0.25
N ASP A 393 -10.14 25.25 0.74
CA ASP A 393 -10.00 25.65 2.13
C ASP A 393 -8.55 25.41 2.62
N ASP A 394 -8.08 26.24 3.56
CA ASP A 394 -6.71 26.19 4.10
C ASP A 394 -6.32 24.80 4.61
N LYS A 395 -7.29 24.01 5.11
CA LYS A 395 -7.11 22.62 5.55
C LYS A 395 -6.67 21.68 4.42
N ASN A 396 -7.20 21.89 3.21
CA ASN A 396 -6.90 21.07 2.03
C ASN A 396 -5.75 21.65 1.21
N LEU A 397 -5.60 22.98 1.18
CA LEU A 397 -4.54 23.66 0.44
C LEU A 397 -3.16 23.55 1.13
N ARG A 398 -3.10 23.67 2.46
CA ARG A 398 -1.82 23.62 3.21
C ARG A 398 -1.03 22.33 2.99
N PRO A 399 -1.63 21.11 3.03
CA PRO A 399 -0.91 19.88 2.72
C PRO A 399 -0.27 19.88 1.33
N LEU A 400 -0.93 20.48 0.32
CA LEU A 400 -0.38 20.60 -1.03
C LEU A 400 0.79 21.57 -1.09
N VAL A 401 0.64 22.74 -0.47
CA VAL A 401 1.68 23.78 -0.42
C VAL A 401 2.97 23.25 0.22
N VAL A 402 2.85 22.44 1.27
CA VAL A 402 4.00 21.85 1.99
C VAL A 402 4.62 20.66 1.24
N THR A 403 3.84 19.92 0.45
CA THR A 403 4.33 18.72 -0.25
C THR A 403 5.19 19.06 -1.47
N LEU A 404 4.93 20.21 -2.11
CA LEU A 404 5.57 20.59 -3.37
C LEU A 404 6.62 21.69 -3.17
N PRO A 405 7.65 21.76 -4.04
CA PRO A 405 8.63 22.83 -4.00
C PRO A 405 8.00 24.21 -4.18
N TYR A 406 8.43 25.19 -3.38
CA TYR A 406 7.92 26.57 -3.47
C TYR A 406 8.20 27.24 -4.82
N VAL A 407 9.26 26.81 -5.52
CA VAL A 407 9.59 27.29 -6.88
C VAL A 407 8.51 26.88 -7.89
N ASP A 408 7.96 25.66 -7.77
CA ASP A 408 6.86 25.21 -8.63
C ASP A 408 5.59 26.03 -8.33
N TRP A 409 5.30 26.36 -7.06
CA TRP A 409 4.19 27.28 -6.71
C TRP A 409 4.40 28.69 -7.26
N ALA A 410 5.61 29.23 -7.18
CA ALA A 410 5.92 30.54 -7.75
C ALA A 410 5.65 30.59 -9.26
N ALA A 411 6.11 29.55 -9.98
CA ALA A 411 5.89 29.44 -11.42
C ALA A 411 4.41 29.24 -11.77
N ALA A 412 3.68 28.41 -11.02
CA ALA A 412 2.27 28.11 -11.31
C ALA A 412 1.34 29.30 -11.05
N LEU A 413 1.64 30.12 -10.04
CA LEU A 413 0.88 31.32 -9.68
C LEU A 413 1.06 32.49 -10.68
N ALA A 414 2.05 32.42 -11.57
CA ALA A 414 2.24 33.43 -12.60
C ALA A 414 1.00 33.53 -13.49
N GLY A 415 0.39 34.72 -13.55
CA GLY A 415 -0.85 34.97 -14.30
C GLY A 415 -2.12 34.37 -13.68
N ALA A 416 -2.08 33.91 -12.41
CA ALA A 416 -3.28 33.57 -11.64
C ALA A 416 -3.92 34.84 -11.05
N GLY A 417 -5.23 34.79 -10.76
CA GLY A 417 -5.94 35.94 -10.17
C GLY A 417 -5.47 36.28 -8.75
N GLU A 418 -5.65 37.54 -8.33
CA GLU A 418 -5.20 38.03 -7.01
C GLU A 418 -5.71 37.19 -5.84
N THR A 419 -6.95 36.70 -5.92
CA THR A 419 -7.55 35.84 -4.90
C THR A 419 -6.80 34.50 -4.77
N ALA A 420 -6.48 33.86 -5.90
CA ALA A 420 -5.74 32.59 -5.91
C ALA A 420 -4.32 32.78 -5.37
N VAL A 421 -3.65 33.85 -5.78
CA VAL A 421 -2.32 34.22 -5.28
C VAL A 421 -2.36 34.50 -3.78
N GLY A 422 -3.35 35.24 -3.29
CA GLY A 422 -3.54 35.53 -1.87
C GLY A 422 -3.76 34.26 -1.03
N ASN A 423 -4.60 33.34 -1.52
CA ASN A 423 -4.90 32.08 -0.84
C ASN A 423 -3.70 31.15 -0.70
N VAL A 424 -2.81 31.12 -1.69
CA VAL A 424 -1.59 30.30 -1.60
C VAL A 424 -0.52 31.03 -0.77
N THR A 425 -0.28 32.31 -1.04
CA THR A 425 0.79 33.07 -0.37
C THR A 425 0.57 33.23 1.13
N LYS A 426 -0.67 33.31 1.62
CA LYS A 426 -0.96 33.33 3.07
C LYS A 426 -0.48 32.07 3.81
N LEU A 427 -0.34 30.94 3.11
CA LEU A 427 0.10 29.66 3.66
C LEU A 427 1.63 29.50 3.61
N LEU A 428 2.33 30.37 2.89
CA LEU A 428 3.79 30.35 2.77
C LEU A 428 4.46 31.04 3.97
N PRO A 429 5.67 30.59 4.37
CA PRO A 429 6.53 31.34 5.30
C PRO A 429 6.84 32.76 4.78
N GLU A 430 7.09 33.73 5.67
CA GLU A 430 7.40 35.12 5.29
C GLU A 430 8.54 35.24 4.27
N ASP A 431 9.66 34.55 4.52
CA ASP A 431 10.84 34.61 3.65
C ASP A 431 10.52 34.09 2.24
N VAL A 432 9.66 33.06 2.15
CA VAL A 432 9.23 32.46 0.88
C VAL A 432 8.22 33.36 0.16
N ARG A 433 7.34 34.06 0.89
CA ARG A 433 6.40 35.02 0.29
C ARG A 433 7.12 36.11 -0.49
N LEU A 434 8.22 36.64 0.03
CA LEU A 434 9.01 37.67 -0.64
C LEU A 434 9.60 37.14 -1.95
N ILE A 435 10.15 35.92 -1.92
CA ILE A 435 10.70 35.25 -3.10
C ILE A 435 9.60 35.00 -4.15
N VAL A 436 8.44 34.48 -3.74
CA VAL A 436 7.32 34.24 -4.66
C VAL A 436 6.84 35.56 -5.28
N LYS A 437 6.73 36.63 -4.49
CA LYS A 437 6.33 37.95 -5.02
C LYS A 437 7.32 38.49 -6.04
N ASP A 438 8.63 38.36 -5.80
CA ASP A 438 9.67 38.77 -6.75
C ASP A 438 9.64 37.94 -8.04
N LEU A 439 9.45 36.63 -7.93
CA LEU A 439 9.29 35.73 -9.08
C LEU A 439 7.99 35.99 -9.86
N LEU A 440 6.94 36.50 -9.24
CA LEU A 440 5.71 36.90 -9.95
C LEU A 440 5.91 38.15 -10.80
N VAL A 441 6.83 39.04 -10.41
CA VAL A 441 7.22 40.20 -11.23
C VAL A 441 7.97 39.73 -12.48
N ASN A 442 8.83 38.74 -12.33
CA ASN A 442 9.60 38.14 -13.43
C ASN A 442 8.87 36.90 -14.00
N ARG A 443 7.89 37.14 -14.88
CA ARG A 443 7.04 36.08 -15.45
C ARG A 443 7.88 34.96 -16.10
N PRO A 444 7.76 33.70 -15.63
CA PRO A 444 8.42 32.56 -16.25
C PRO A 444 7.89 32.27 -17.67
N GLU A 445 8.67 31.53 -18.46
CA GLU A 445 8.25 30.98 -19.75
C GLU A 445 6.96 30.16 -19.61
N GLU A 446 6.08 30.23 -20.62
CA GLU A 446 4.77 29.56 -20.58
C GLU A 446 4.87 28.05 -20.34
N GLU A 447 5.87 27.39 -20.93
CA GLU A 447 6.13 25.97 -20.74
C GLU A 447 6.39 25.61 -19.27
N LYS A 448 7.13 26.46 -18.53
CA LYS A 448 7.40 26.26 -17.11
C LYS A 448 6.16 26.45 -16.26
N ILE A 449 5.29 27.41 -16.62
CA ILE A 449 4.01 27.64 -15.94
C ILE A 449 3.11 26.41 -16.11
N ILE A 450 2.98 25.90 -17.34
CA ILE A 450 2.17 24.71 -17.65
C ILE A 450 2.69 23.50 -16.89
N GLY A 451 4.01 23.24 -16.96
CA GLY A 451 4.63 22.13 -16.23
C GLY A 451 4.44 22.21 -14.73
N ALA A 452 4.56 23.39 -14.13
CA ALA A 452 4.35 23.60 -12.70
C ALA A 452 2.90 23.38 -12.28
N ARG A 453 1.93 23.90 -13.04
CA ARG A 453 0.50 23.68 -12.80
C ARG A 453 0.13 22.19 -12.92
N ALA A 454 0.64 21.50 -13.93
CA ALA A 454 0.41 20.07 -14.13
C ALA A 454 0.95 19.23 -12.96
N LYS A 455 2.13 19.56 -12.42
CA LYS A 455 2.66 18.91 -11.20
C LYS A 455 1.75 19.12 -9.99
N ILE A 456 1.27 20.34 -9.77
CA ILE A 456 0.39 20.67 -8.63
C ILE A 456 -0.93 19.92 -8.75
N ILE A 457 -1.54 19.92 -9.94
CA ILE A 457 -2.79 19.18 -10.21
C ILE A 457 -2.59 17.67 -9.99
N SER A 458 -1.48 17.11 -10.49
CA SER A 458 -1.16 15.68 -10.30
C SER A 458 -1.04 15.32 -8.82
N ALA A 459 -0.33 16.14 -8.04
CA ALA A 459 -0.18 15.94 -6.61
C ALA A 459 -1.52 16.09 -5.87
N ALA A 460 -2.37 17.04 -6.27
CA ALA A 460 -3.71 17.20 -5.72
C ALA A 460 -4.57 15.96 -5.95
N ILE A 461 -4.61 15.44 -7.18
CA ILE A 461 -5.35 14.22 -7.51
C ILE A 461 -4.85 13.03 -6.69
N GLU A 462 -3.52 12.87 -6.57
CA GLU A 462 -2.93 11.77 -5.78
C GLU A 462 -3.28 11.89 -4.28
N MET A 463 -3.23 13.11 -3.73
CA MET A 463 -3.58 13.34 -2.33
C MET A 463 -5.07 13.18 -2.06
N ASN A 464 -5.93 13.50 -3.03
CA ASN A 464 -7.38 13.26 -2.97
C ASN A 464 -7.67 11.75 -2.98
N ALA A 465 -7.01 11.00 -3.87
CA ALA A 465 -7.13 9.52 -3.92
C ALA A 465 -6.68 8.84 -2.61
N LYS A 466 -5.73 9.43 -1.90
CA LYS A 466 -5.28 8.98 -0.57
C LYS A 466 -6.16 9.48 0.58
N GLY A 467 -7.20 10.27 0.30
CA GLY A 467 -8.09 10.87 1.31
C GLY A 467 -7.42 11.92 2.19
N ARG A 468 -6.28 12.48 1.79
CA ARG A 468 -5.53 13.50 2.58
C ARG A 468 -6.07 14.91 2.38
N ILE A 469 -6.65 15.17 1.21
CA ILE A 469 -7.35 16.41 0.88
C ILE A 469 -8.69 16.05 0.26
N VAL A 470 -9.66 16.97 0.33
CA VAL A 470 -10.93 16.86 -0.37
C VAL A 470 -10.97 17.95 -1.43
N ILE A 471 -10.99 17.55 -2.71
CA ILE A 471 -11.21 18.44 -3.83
C ILE A 471 -12.70 18.42 -4.14
N LYS A 472 -13.37 19.58 -4.12
CA LYS A 472 -14.72 19.67 -4.67
C LYS A 472 -14.58 19.67 -6.18
N GLU A 473 -15.03 18.59 -6.80
CA GLU A 473 -15.29 18.51 -8.24
C GLU A 473 -16.23 19.68 -8.63
N GLY A 474 -15.91 20.39 -9.71
CA GLY A 474 -16.45 21.70 -10.08
C GLY A 474 -17.98 21.75 -10.10
N VAL A 475 -18.52 22.92 -9.71
CA VAL A 475 -19.95 23.27 -9.82
C VAL A 475 -20.28 23.69 -11.24
#